data_AF-A0A7I0IWD1-F1
#
_entry.id   AF-A0A7I0IWD1-F1
#
_cell.length_a   1.000
_cell.length_b   1.000
_cell.length_c   1.000
_cell.angle_alpha   90.00
_cell.angle_beta   90.00
_cell.angle_gamma   90.00
#
_symmetry.space_group_name_H-M   'P 1'
#
loop_
_entity.id
_entity.type
_entity.pdbx_description
1 polymer ?
#
loop_
_entity_poly.entity_id
_entity_poly.type
_entity_poly.pdbx_seq_one_letter_code
_entity_poly.pdbx_strand_id
1 'polypeptide(L)'
;MFVDLLSLHPVVLALLATGFTWFCTAFGAGFVFFFRTVPRPVFNAMLGFASGIMIAASFWSLLLPSIELSENAGQTAWFHVSLGFLSGGLSLYALHKLLPHLHVGLEENRLEGGKSSFQRSLLLILAITLHNIPEGLAVGVAFGALGDGFTYEALMAAMVVAFGIGIQNIPEGAAVSIPLLREGFSAKKSFWYGQLSGFVEPIGGLLGAALVFYVESILPFALSFAAGAMIFVVVEELIPESHTGKETEMSTLGAMFGFVLMMALDVGLG
;
A
#
# COMPACT_ATOMS: atom_id res chain seq x y z
N MET A 1 -0.24 -28.56 -5.07
CA MET A 1 -0.34 -27.25 -4.41
C MET A 1 0.17 -26.13 -5.31
N PHE A 2 1.47 -25.92 -5.53
CA PHE A 2 1.93 -24.86 -6.48
C PHE A 2 1.52 -25.14 -7.94
N VAL A 3 1.51 -26.40 -8.37
CA VAL A 3 1.04 -26.81 -9.70
C VAL A 3 -0.44 -26.48 -9.95
N ASP A 4 -1.26 -26.41 -8.89
CA ASP A 4 -2.67 -26.07 -9.01
C ASP A 4 -2.87 -24.55 -9.17
N LEU A 5 -2.01 -23.71 -8.56
CA LEU A 5 -2.05 -22.26 -8.77
C LEU A 5 -1.69 -21.89 -10.23
N LEU A 6 -0.78 -22.62 -10.86
CA LEU A 6 -0.40 -22.40 -12.27
C LEU A 6 -1.55 -22.64 -13.27
N SER A 7 -2.63 -23.29 -12.83
CA SER A 7 -3.82 -23.52 -13.67
C SER A 7 -4.87 -22.40 -13.58
N LEU A 8 -4.70 -21.44 -12.65
CA LEU A 8 -5.63 -20.36 -12.43
C LEU A 8 -5.34 -19.17 -13.37
N HIS A 9 -6.40 -18.52 -13.81
CA HIS A 9 -6.30 -17.30 -14.61
C HIS A 9 -5.56 -16.19 -13.84
N PRO A 10 -4.67 -15.40 -14.46
CA PRO A 10 -3.89 -14.34 -13.79
C PRO A 10 -4.72 -13.38 -12.92
N VAL A 11 -5.89 -12.98 -13.42
CA VAL A 11 -6.85 -12.13 -12.68
C VAL A 11 -7.38 -12.81 -11.41
N VAL A 12 -7.58 -14.13 -11.42
CA VAL A 12 -8.00 -14.89 -10.21
C VAL A 12 -6.85 -14.95 -9.21
N LEU A 13 -5.61 -15.12 -9.68
CA LEU A 13 -4.44 -15.08 -8.81
C LEU A 13 -4.23 -13.70 -8.19
N ALA A 14 -4.40 -12.64 -8.97
CA ALA A 14 -4.37 -11.27 -8.47
C ALA A 14 -5.43 -11.05 -7.38
N LEU A 15 -6.65 -11.57 -7.56
CA LEU A 15 -7.72 -11.49 -6.55
C LEU A 15 -7.37 -12.27 -5.28
N LEU A 16 -6.79 -13.46 -5.39
CA LEU A 16 -6.35 -14.24 -4.23
C LEU A 16 -5.20 -13.55 -3.49
N ALA A 17 -4.24 -13.00 -4.24
CA ALA A 17 -3.09 -12.28 -3.69
C ALA A 17 -3.52 -11.01 -2.97
N THR A 18 -4.38 -10.20 -3.58
CA THR A 18 -4.93 -9.00 -2.93
C THR A 18 -5.95 -9.31 -1.84
N GLY A 19 -6.63 -10.46 -1.91
CA GLY A 19 -7.40 -10.99 -0.79
C GLY A 19 -6.51 -11.35 0.41
N PHE A 20 -5.30 -11.85 0.16
CA PHE A 20 -4.31 -12.09 1.19
C PHE A 20 -3.77 -10.78 1.81
N THR A 21 -3.44 -9.77 1.00
CA THR A 21 -2.96 -8.48 1.53
C THR A 21 -4.04 -7.77 2.35
N TRP A 22 -5.29 -7.77 1.88
CA TRP A 22 -6.43 -7.30 2.65
C TRP A 22 -6.65 -8.09 3.95
N PHE A 23 -6.49 -9.42 3.91
CA PHE A 23 -6.56 -10.25 5.12
C PHE A 23 -5.49 -9.84 6.14
N CYS A 24 -4.28 -9.50 5.71
CA CYS A 24 -3.24 -8.97 6.60
C CYS A 24 -3.65 -7.63 7.23
N THR A 25 -4.26 -6.72 6.46
CA THR A 25 -4.85 -5.48 6.98
C THR A 25 -5.92 -5.78 8.05
N ALA A 26 -6.82 -6.72 7.76
CA ALA A 26 -7.84 -7.17 8.71
C ALA A 26 -7.24 -7.82 9.96
N PHE A 27 -6.19 -8.63 9.81
CA PHE A 27 -5.48 -9.28 10.91
C PHE A 27 -4.84 -8.24 11.84
N GLY A 28 -4.13 -7.26 11.28
CA GLY A 28 -3.58 -6.12 12.02
C GLY A 28 -4.66 -5.31 12.72
N ALA A 29 -5.77 -5.02 12.02
CA ALA A 29 -6.92 -4.33 12.60
C ALA A 29 -7.56 -5.11 13.76
N GLY A 30 -7.45 -6.44 13.76
CA GLY A 30 -7.94 -7.33 14.81
C GLY A 30 -7.24 -7.16 16.16
N PHE A 31 -6.06 -6.52 16.19
CA PHE A 31 -5.32 -6.28 17.44
C PHE A 31 -6.13 -5.47 18.47
N VAL A 32 -7.11 -4.67 18.04
CA VAL A 32 -8.04 -3.94 18.92
C VAL A 32 -8.86 -4.83 19.86
N PHE A 33 -9.00 -6.13 19.56
CA PHE A 33 -9.69 -7.07 20.45
C PHE A 33 -8.82 -7.53 21.63
N PHE A 34 -7.50 -7.43 21.50
CA PHE A 34 -6.54 -7.88 22.51
C PHE A 34 -5.83 -6.71 23.20
N PHE A 35 -5.57 -5.63 22.45
CA PHE A 35 -4.80 -4.48 22.89
C PHE A 35 -5.63 -3.20 22.78
N ARG A 36 -5.71 -2.44 23.87
CA ARG A 36 -6.36 -1.12 23.88
C ARG A 36 -5.43 0.02 23.48
N THR A 37 -4.13 -0.17 23.67
CA THR A 37 -3.08 0.80 23.36
C THR A 37 -1.85 0.04 22.88
N VAL A 38 -1.06 0.69 22.02
CA VAL A 38 0.27 0.23 21.64
C VAL A 38 1.28 1.26 22.14
N PRO A 39 2.39 0.84 22.78
CA PRO A 39 3.44 1.77 23.19
C PRO A 39 3.94 2.59 21.99
N ARG A 40 4.16 3.90 22.17
CA ARG A 40 4.58 4.77 21.06
C ARG A 40 5.85 4.29 20.34
N PRO A 41 6.89 3.77 21.02
CA PRO A 41 8.06 3.19 20.34
C PRO A 41 7.71 2.03 19.40
N VAL A 42 6.79 1.15 19.82
CA VAL A 42 6.34 0.01 19.01
C VAL A 42 5.51 0.49 17.81
N PHE A 43 4.62 1.45 18.02
CA PHE A 43 3.83 2.05 16.95
C PHE A 43 4.72 2.74 15.90
N ASN A 44 5.71 3.51 16.36
CA ASN A 44 6.68 4.18 15.48
C ASN A 44 7.52 3.14 14.70
N ALA A 45 7.94 2.05 15.36
CA ALA A 45 8.64 0.95 14.69
C ALA A 45 7.78 0.26 13.62
N MET A 46 6.49 0.03 13.91
CA MET A 46 5.52 -0.58 12.98
C MET A 46 5.34 0.28 11.71
N LEU A 47 5.13 1.59 11.87
CA LEU A 47 4.97 2.50 10.72
C LEU A 47 6.28 2.74 9.97
N GLY A 48 7.40 2.83 10.70
CA GLY A 48 8.73 2.88 10.10
C GLY A 48 8.98 1.65 9.24
N PHE A 49 8.71 0.45 9.77
CA PHE A 49 8.81 -0.81 9.06
C PHE A 49 7.97 -0.86 7.78
N ALA A 50 6.72 -0.41 7.86
CA ALA A 50 5.87 -0.28 6.67
C ALA A 50 6.51 0.65 5.63
N SER A 51 6.93 1.85 6.04
CA SER A 51 7.63 2.80 5.16
C SER A 51 8.84 2.17 4.47
N GLY A 52 9.65 1.41 5.22
CA GLY A 52 10.82 0.72 4.71
C GLY A 52 10.49 -0.30 3.62
N ILE A 53 9.51 -1.16 3.86
CA ILE A 53 9.03 -2.14 2.87
C ILE A 53 8.59 -1.44 1.60
N MET A 54 7.80 -0.38 1.74
CA MET A 54 7.20 0.32 0.60
C MET A 54 8.21 1.07 -0.26
N ILE A 55 9.23 1.69 0.35
CA ILE A 55 10.32 2.32 -0.39
C ILE A 55 11.10 1.27 -1.20
N ALA A 56 11.45 0.15 -0.57
CA ALA A 56 12.15 -0.93 -1.25
C ALA A 56 11.29 -1.53 -2.38
N ALA A 57 10.03 -1.86 -2.13
CA ALA A 57 9.11 -2.39 -3.14
C ALA A 57 8.93 -1.41 -4.31
N SER A 58 8.85 -0.11 -4.05
CA SER A 58 8.76 0.93 -5.08
C SER A 58 9.93 0.89 -6.06
N PHE A 59 11.14 0.58 -5.58
CA PHE A 59 12.30 0.47 -6.46
C PHE A 59 12.40 -0.90 -7.11
N TRP A 60 12.59 -1.96 -6.31
CA TRP A 60 12.92 -3.29 -6.82
C TRP A 60 11.76 -3.99 -7.51
N SER A 61 10.56 -3.88 -6.95
CA SER A 61 9.41 -4.61 -7.47
C SER A 61 8.61 -3.84 -8.52
N LEU A 62 8.84 -2.52 -8.64
CA LEU A 62 8.05 -1.64 -9.52
C LEU A 62 8.92 -0.86 -10.50
N LEU A 63 9.80 0.03 -10.03
CA LEU A 63 10.61 0.87 -10.93
C LEU A 63 11.62 0.08 -11.75
N LEU A 64 12.32 -0.88 -11.15
CA LEU A 64 13.33 -1.68 -11.84
C LEU A 64 12.69 -2.52 -12.98
N PRO A 65 11.61 -3.30 -12.74
CA PRO A 65 10.90 -3.98 -13.81
C PRO A 65 10.33 -3.02 -14.86
N SER A 66 9.85 -1.83 -14.44
CA SER A 66 9.37 -0.80 -15.36
C SER A 66 10.48 -0.30 -16.30
N ILE A 67 11.70 -0.09 -15.79
CA ILE A 67 12.88 0.29 -16.59
C ILE A 67 13.20 -0.81 -17.59
N GLU A 68 13.35 -2.05 -17.13
CA GLU A 68 13.72 -3.18 -17.98
C GLU A 68 12.69 -3.43 -19.09
N LEU A 69 11.40 -3.37 -18.78
CA LEU A 69 10.32 -3.52 -19.76
C LEU A 69 10.30 -2.38 -20.78
N SER A 70 10.55 -1.13 -20.36
CA SER A 70 10.67 -0.01 -21.29
C SER A 70 11.89 -0.15 -22.21
N GLU A 71 13.04 -0.60 -21.70
CA GLU A 71 14.23 -0.83 -22.53
C GLU A 71 13.99 -1.94 -23.56
N ASN A 72 13.38 -3.06 -23.13
CA ASN A 72 13.03 -4.17 -24.00
C ASN A 72 12.02 -3.78 -25.08
N ALA A 73 11.13 -2.83 -24.80
CA ALA A 73 10.19 -2.27 -25.77
C ALA A 73 10.83 -1.25 -26.73
N GLY A 74 12.15 -1.00 -26.65
CA GLY A 74 12.86 0.00 -27.45
C GLY A 74 12.48 1.44 -27.12
N GLN A 75 11.86 1.67 -25.96
CA GLN A 75 11.48 2.99 -25.48
C GLN A 75 12.66 3.67 -24.78
N THR A 76 12.65 5.00 -24.74
CA THR A 76 13.57 5.76 -23.87
C THR A 76 13.13 5.59 -22.41
N ALA A 77 13.68 4.57 -21.73
CA ALA A 77 13.21 4.11 -20.43
C ALA A 77 13.18 5.21 -19.36
N TRP A 78 14.27 5.96 -19.17
CA TRP A 78 14.32 7.03 -18.17
C TRP A 78 13.17 8.04 -18.31
N PHE A 79 12.76 8.35 -19.55
CA PHE A 79 11.69 9.30 -19.82
C PHE A 79 10.30 8.70 -19.50
N HIS A 80 10.03 7.49 -19.99
CA HIS A 80 8.74 6.81 -19.78
C HIS A 80 8.48 6.51 -18.30
N VAL A 81 9.49 5.97 -17.62
CA VAL A 81 9.43 5.65 -16.19
C VAL A 81 9.27 6.92 -15.35
N SER A 82 9.99 7.99 -15.68
CA SER A 82 9.84 9.28 -14.97
C SER A 82 8.44 9.86 -15.13
N LEU A 83 7.86 9.76 -16.33
CA LEU A 83 6.51 10.24 -16.60
C LEU A 83 5.47 9.46 -15.80
N GLY A 84 5.56 8.12 -15.79
CA GLY A 84 4.71 7.26 -14.97
C GLY A 84 4.83 7.60 -13.50
N PHE A 85 6.05 7.60 -12.95
CA PHE A 85 6.34 7.92 -11.55
C PHE A 85 5.77 9.28 -11.13
N LEU A 86 6.06 10.35 -11.88
CA LEU A 86 5.54 11.67 -11.56
C LEU A 86 4.02 11.73 -11.67
N SER A 87 3.43 11.08 -12.68
CA SER A 87 1.97 11.06 -12.85
C SER A 87 1.27 10.33 -11.70
N GLY A 88 1.84 9.25 -11.17
CA GLY A 88 1.35 8.54 -9.99
C GLY A 88 1.37 9.41 -8.75
N GLY A 89 2.52 10.00 -8.44
CA GLY A 89 2.68 10.90 -7.29
C GLY A 89 1.79 12.15 -7.39
N LEU A 90 1.70 12.76 -8.58
CA LEU A 90 0.82 13.91 -8.82
C LEU A 90 -0.66 13.55 -8.73
N SER A 91 -1.05 12.33 -9.13
CA SER A 91 -2.44 11.87 -9.01
C SER A 91 -2.86 11.77 -7.55
N LEU A 92 -2.01 11.21 -6.68
CA LEU A 92 -2.29 11.18 -5.25
C LEU A 92 -2.16 12.55 -4.59
N TYR A 93 -1.22 13.39 -5.00
CA TYR A 93 -1.17 14.78 -4.55
C TYR A 93 -2.47 15.53 -4.86
N ALA A 94 -2.99 15.39 -6.09
CA ALA A 94 -4.26 16.00 -6.49
C ALA A 94 -5.42 15.44 -5.65
N LEU A 95 -5.46 14.13 -5.44
CA LEU A 95 -6.48 13.49 -4.61
C LEU A 95 -6.41 13.98 -3.16
N HIS A 96 -5.21 14.07 -2.59
CA HIS A 96 -4.96 14.59 -1.26
C HIS A 96 -5.37 16.06 -1.13
N LYS A 97 -5.22 16.88 -2.18
CA LYS A 97 -5.74 18.26 -2.22
C LYS A 97 -7.27 18.34 -2.34
N LEU A 98 -7.92 17.38 -2.98
CA LEU A 98 -9.38 17.31 -3.12
C LEU A 98 -10.08 16.84 -1.84
N LEU A 99 -9.44 15.97 -1.04
CA LEU A 99 -9.96 15.49 0.24
C LEU A 99 -10.37 16.59 1.24
N PRO A 100 -9.58 17.66 1.49
CA PRO A 100 -10.02 18.74 2.35
C PRO A 100 -11.16 19.58 1.74
N HIS A 101 -11.42 19.50 0.42
CA HIS A 101 -12.52 20.24 -0.22
C HIS A 101 -13.86 19.48 -0.20
N LEU A 102 -13.84 18.15 0.02
CA LEU A 102 -15.04 17.37 0.40
C LEU A 102 -15.63 17.81 1.77
N HIS A 103 -14.93 18.68 2.51
CA HIS A 103 -15.33 19.17 3.83
C HIS A 103 -16.13 20.48 3.83
N VAL A 104 -16.25 21.22 2.73
CA VAL A 104 -16.92 22.54 2.75
C VAL A 104 -18.45 22.44 2.94
N GLY A 105 -19.03 21.25 2.87
CA GLY A 105 -20.46 21.01 3.18
C GLY A 105 -20.79 20.79 4.66
N LEU A 106 -19.80 20.80 5.56
CA LEU A 106 -20.00 20.50 6.99
C LEU A 106 -19.47 21.60 7.94
N GLU A 107 -19.04 22.74 7.41
CA GLU A 107 -18.38 23.82 8.16
C GLU A 107 -19.30 24.95 8.65
N GLU A 108 -20.63 24.83 8.58
CA GLU A 108 -21.50 25.96 8.98
C GLU A 108 -22.02 25.94 10.43
N ASN A 109 -21.45 25.14 11.35
CA ASN A 109 -21.94 25.17 12.73
C ASN A 109 -20.93 24.81 13.84
N ARG A 110 -19.72 25.41 13.84
CA ARG A 110 -18.90 25.43 15.07
C ARG A 110 -18.20 26.76 15.34
N LEU A 111 -18.83 27.49 16.25
CA LEU A 111 -18.19 28.28 17.29
C LEU A 111 -17.08 27.45 17.96
N GLU A 112 -15.89 28.07 18.11
CA GLU A 112 -14.81 27.77 19.06
C GLU A 112 -14.27 26.31 19.16
N GLY A 113 -13.01 26.12 18.73
CA GLY A 113 -12.07 25.19 19.37
C GLY A 113 -11.95 23.77 18.81
N GLY A 114 -10.99 23.59 17.88
CA GLY A 114 -10.41 22.29 17.52
C GLY A 114 -11.22 21.41 16.55
N LYS A 115 -10.53 20.73 15.62
CA LYS A 115 -11.12 19.65 14.82
C LYS A 115 -11.70 18.60 15.78
N SER A 116 -12.92 18.13 15.54
CA SER A 116 -13.49 17.08 16.40
C SER A 116 -12.74 15.77 16.23
N SER A 117 -12.56 14.98 17.30
CA SER A 117 -11.91 13.65 17.25
C SER A 117 -12.39 12.81 16.07
N PHE A 118 -13.71 12.80 15.83
CA PHE A 118 -14.33 12.09 14.71
C PHE A 118 -13.80 12.49 13.32
N GLN A 119 -13.54 13.78 13.09
CA GLN A 119 -13.00 14.27 11.81
C GLN A 119 -11.55 13.78 11.60
N ARG A 120 -10.74 13.75 12.67
CA ARG A 120 -9.37 13.23 12.61
C ARG A 120 -9.37 11.72 12.31
N SER A 121 -10.22 10.97 12.98
CA SER A 121 -10.47 9.54 12.70
C SER A 121 -10.86 9.29 11.25
N LEU A 122 -11.79 10.08 10.70
CA LEU A 122 -12.27 9.94 9.33
C LEU A 122 -11.18 10.25 8.31
N LEU A 123 -10.40 11.31 8.53
CA LEU A 123 -9.27 11.68 7.68
C LEU A 123 -8.20 10.58 7.66
N LEU A 124 -7.91 9.97 8.81
CA LEU A 124 -6.96 8.85 8.90
C LEU A 124 -7.46 7.63 8.09
N ILE A 125 -8.74 7.28 8.23
CA ILE A 125 -9.34 6.17 7.46
C ILE A 125 -9.28 6.47 5.96
N LEU A 126 -9.65 7.69 5.53
CA LEU A 126 -9.62 8.09 4.12
C LEU A 126 -8.20 8.06 3.55
N ALA A 127 -7.23 8.65 4.26
CA ALA A 127 -5.83 8.66 3.85
C ALA A 127 -5.31 7.24 3.62
N ILE A 128 -5.48 6.35 4.61
CA ILE A 128 -5.04 4.96 4.51
C ILE A 128 -5.85 4.18 3.46
N THR A 129 -7.13 4.47 3.28
CA THR A 129 -7.90 3.87 2.18
C THR A 129 -7.32 4.26 0.82
N LEU A 130 -6.97 5.53 0.62
CA LEU A 130 -6.35 5.95 -0.63
C LEU A 130 -4.97 5.35 -0.83
N HIS A 131 -4.24 5.09 0.26
CA HIS A 131 -2.95 4.42 0.23
C HIS A 131 -3.03 2.97 -0.28
N ASN A 132 -4.09 2.27 0.12
CA ASN A 132 -4.31 0.88 -0.24
C ASN A 132 -4.64 0.68 -1.74
N ILE A 133 -5.00 1.75 -2.47
CA ILE A 133 -5.27 1.68 -3.92
C ILE A 133 -3.99 1.38 -4.72
N PRO A 134 -2.89 2.16 -4.59
CA PRO A 134 -1.60 1.83 -5.19
C PRO A 134 -1.08 0.44 -4.84
N GLU A 135 -1.26 -0.03 -3.61
CA GLU A 135 -0.83 -1.36 -3.17
C GLU A 135 -1.58 -2.46 -3.90
N GLY A 136 -2.92 -2.37 -3.91
CA GLY A 136 -3.76 -3.28 -4.68
C GLY A 136 -3.37 -3.29 -6.16
N LEU A 137 -3.18 -2.10 -6.75
CA LEU A 137 -2.75 -1.96 -8.14
C LEU A 137 -1.39 -2.63 -8.38
N ALA A 138 -0.41 -2.44 -7.50
CA ALA A 138 0.93 -3.03 -7.61
C ALA A 138 0.88 -4.56 -7.63
N VAL A 139 0.15 -5.18 -6.68
CA VAL A 139 -0.07 -6.64 -6.67
C VAL A 139 -0.80 -7.08 -7.93
N GLY A 140 -1.85 -6.37 -8.32
CA GLY A 140 -2.63 -6.68 -9.53
C GLY A 140 -1.80 -6.67 -10.79
N VAL A 141 -1.00 -5.63 -10.99
CA VAL A 141 -0.10 -5.46 -12.13
C VAL A 141 0.95 -6.58 -12.17
N ALA A 142 1.54 -6.94 -11.02
CA ALA A 142 2.53 -8.01 -10.94
C ALA A 142 1.94 -9.38 -11.35
N PHE A 143 0.73 -9.72 -10.89
CA PHE A 143 0.06 -10.96 -11.29
C PHE A 143 -0.52 -10.89 -12.71
N GLY A 144 -0.98 -9.72 -13.18
CA GLY A 144 -1.46 -9.53 -14.55
C GLY A 144 -0.37 -9.73 -15.59
N ALA A 145 0.87 -9.37 -15.26
CA ALA A 145 2.04 -9.53 -16.11
C ALA A 145 2.42 -11.01 -16.38
N LEU A 146 1.85 -11.97 -15.63
CA LEU A 146 2.04 -13.40 -15.89
C LEU A 146 1.47 -13.82 -17.25
N GLY A 147 0.42 -13.12 -17.73
CA GLY A 147 -0.21 -13.37 -19.03
C GLY A 147 -0.56 -14.84 -19.28
N ASP A 148 -0.44 -15.26 -20.55
CA ASP A 148 -0.56 -16.67 -20.96
C ASP A 148 0.80 -17.42 -20.89
N GLY A 149 1.90 -16.68 -20.75
CA GLY A 149 3.30 -17.16 -20.81
C GLY A 149 3.90 -17.49 -19.44
N PHE A 150 3.18 -18.28 -18.65
CA PHE A 150 3.48 -18.59 -17.25
C PHE A 150 4.91 -19.17 -17.03
N THR A 151 5.73 -18.48 -16.24
CA THR A 151 6.98 -19.03 -15.68
C THR A 151 6.94 -19.08 -14.17
N TYR A 152 7.71 -20.00 -13.57
CA TYR A 152 7.81 -20.09 -12.11
C TYR A 152 8.45 -18.84 -11.52
N GLU A 153 9.44 -18.28 -12.23
CA GLU A 153 10.17 -17.08 -11.86
C GLU A 153 9.23 -15.86 -11.78
N ALA A 154 8.39 -15.66 -12.80
CA ALA A 154 7.45 -14.55 -12.80
C ALA A 154 6.39 -14.67 -11.69
N LEU A 155 5.92 -15.89 -11.40
CA LEU A 155 5.01 -16.14 -10.28
C LEU A 155 5.69 -15.82 -8.94
N MET A 156 6.95 -16.21 -8.76
CA MET A 156 7.71 -15.92 -7.55
C MET A 156 7.90 -14.42 -7.34
N ALA A 157 8.27 -13.68 -8.39
CA ALA A 157 8.36 -12.22 -8.34
C ALA A 157 7.02 -11.58 -7.93
N ALA A 158 5.90 -11.99 -8.54
CA ALA A 158 4.57 -11.49 -8.17
C ALA A 158 4.18 -11.85 -6.72
N MET A 159 4.55 -13.05 -6.25
CA MET A 159 4.34 -13.47 -4.87
C MET A 159 5.18 -12.65 -3.89
N VAL A 160 6.41 -12.29 -4.23
CA VAL A 160 7.25 -11.41 -3.40
C VAL A 160 6.58 -10.05 -3.18
N VAL A 161 6.02 -9.45 -4.24
CA VAL A 161 5.26 -8.19 -4.11
C VAL A 161 4.08 -8.35 -3.15
N ALA A 162 3.28 -9.41 -3.33
CA ALA A 162 2.14 -9.69 -2.47
C ALA A 162 2.54 -9.96 -1.01
N PHE A 163 3.64 -10.65 -0.76
CA PHE A 163 4.13 -10.88 0.61
C PHE A 163 4.69 -9.62 1.24
N GLY A 164 5.46 -8.82 0.51
CA GLY A 164 5.96 -7.53 0.97
C GLY A 164 4.82 -6.63 1.43
N ILE A 165 3.84 -6.42 0.55
CA ILE A 165 2.63 -5.64 0.86
C ILE A 165 1.83 -6.31 2.00
N GLY A 166 1.59 -7.62 1.94
CA GLY A 166 0.84 -8.29 3.02
C GLY A 166 1.49 -8.15 4.39
N ILE A 167 2.82 -8.23 4.49
CA ILE A 167 3.52 -8.12 5.79
C ILE A 167 3.41 -6.70 6.37
N GLN A 168 3.50 -5.66 5.54
CA GLN A 168 3.41 -4.28 6.01
C GLN A 168 1.97 -3.84 6.33
N ASN A 169 0.97 -4.47 5.69
CA ASN A 169 -0.46 -4.23 5.96
C ASN A 169 -0.88 -4.58 7.40
N ILE A 170 -0.17 -5.49 8.07
CA ILE A 170 -0.42 -5.83 9.48
C ILE A 170 -0.19 -4.59 10.38
N PRO A 171 1.00 -3.95 10.35
CA PRO A 171 1.22 -2.62 10.90
C PRO A 171 0.14 -1.59 10.57
N GLU A 172 -0.23 -1.46 9.29
CA GLU A 172 -1.18 -0.44 8.85
C GLU A 172 -2.59 -0.65 9.42
N GLY A 173 -3.12 -1.88 9.37
CA GLY A 173 -4.44 -2.19 9.91
C GLY A 173 -4.53 -1.89 11.42
N ALA A 174 -3.45 -2.16 12.15
CA ALA A 174 -3.32 -1.78 13.56
C ALA A 174 -3.26 -0.25 13.72
N ALA A 175 -2.57 0.44 12.80
CA ALA A 175 -2.43 1.90 12.79
C ALA A 175 -3.73 2.65 12.51
N VAL A 176 -4.68 2.06 11.77
CA VAL A 176 -6.04 2.62 11.63
C VAL A 176 -6.85 2.35 12.88
N SER A 177 -6.93 1.10 13.30
CA SER A 177 -7.94 0.63 14.25
C SER A 177 -7.68 1.02 15.70
N ILE A 178 -6.42 1.02 16.16
CA ILE A 178 -6.07 1.34 17.55
C ILE A 178 -6.33 2.82 17.89
N PRO A 179 -5.99 3.81 17.04
CA PRO A 179 -6.39 5.20 17.27
C PRO A 179 -7.90 5.38 17.40
N LEU A 180 -8.71 4.73 16.54
CA LEU A 180 -10.18 4.80 16.65
C LEU A 180 -10.67 4.29 18.01
N LEU A 181 -10.10 3.18 18.50
CA LEU A 181 -10.41 2.64 19.82
C LEU A 181 -10.06 3.63 20.94
N ARG A 182 -8.92 4.32 20.83
CA ARG A 182 -8.49 5.36 21.79
C ARG A 182 -9.37 6.61 21.76
N GLU A 183 -9.95 6.92 20.60
CA GLU A 183 -10.90 8.02 20.42
C GLU A 183 -12.33 7.67 20.89
N GLY A 184 -12.52 6.48 21.47
CA GLY A 184 -13.76 6.07 22.15
C GLY A 184 -14.70 5.20 21.32
N PHE A 185 -14.29 4.77 20.11
CA PHE A 185 -15.05 3.79 19.35
C PHE A 185 -14.99 2.41 20.03
N SER A 186 -16.01 1.58 19.83
CA SER A 186 -15.96 0.20 20.30
C SER A 186 -14.98 -0.62 19.47
N ALA A 187 -14.34 -1.64 20.08
CA ALA A 187 -13.39 -2.51 19.39
C ALA A 187 -13.94 -3.08 18.07
N LYS A 188 -15.23 -3.46 18.04
CA LYS A 188 -15.90 -3.93 16.82
C LYS A 188 -15.97 -2.85 15.74
N LYS A 189 -16.30 -1.60 16.10
CA LYS A 189 -16.33 -0.49 15.12
C LYS A 189 -14.92 -0.16 14.62
N SER A 190 -13.94 -0.09 15.52
CA SER A 190 -12.54 0.16 15.17
C SER A 190 -11.98 -0.91 14.23
N PHE A 191 -12.28 -2.18 14.49
CA PHE A 191 -11.95 -3.29 13.59
C PHE A 191 -12.61 -3.12 12.22
N TRP A 192 -13.92 -2.84 12.17
CA TRP A 192 -14.64 -2.66 10.91
C TRP A 192 -14.04 -1.56 10.03
N TYR A 193 -13.76 -0.40 10.61
CA TYR A 193 -13.11 0.69 9.87
C TYR A 193 -11.67 0.34 9.46
N GLY A 194 -10.91 -0.33 10.33
CA GLY A 194 -9.53 -0.75 10.05
C GLY A 194 -9.42 -1.77 8.92
N GLN A 195 -10.33 -2.73 8.82
CA GLN A 195 -10.30 -3.67 7.69
C GLN A 195 -10.96 -3.10 6.43
N LEU A 196 -11.89 -2.14 6.57
CA LEU A 196 -12.55 -1.52 5.41
C LEU A 196 -11.57 -0.62 4.65
N SER A 197 -10.57 -0.03 5.32
CA SER A 197 -9.55 0.77 4.64
C SER A 197 -8.71 -0.06 3.66
N GLY A 198 -8.46 -1.34 3.95
CA GLY A 198 -7.77 -2.26 3.03
C GLY A 198 -8.67 -2.94 2.00
N PHE A 199 -10.00 -2.78 2.08
CA PHE A 199 -10.92 -3.46 1.16
C PHE A 199 -10.81 -2.96 -0.30
N VAL A 200 -10.14 -1.83 -0.51
CA VAL A 200 -9.86 -1.32 -1.85
C VAL A 200 -8.70 -2.06 -2.54
N GLU A 201 -7.87 -2.80 -1.80
CA GLU A 201 -6.73 -3.53 -2.40
C GLU A 201 -7.20 -4.60 -3.40
N PRO A 202 -8.21 -5.46 -3.09
CA PRO A 202 -8.76 -6.40 -4.08
C PRO A 202 -9.35 -5.72 -5.32
N ILE A 203 -9.96 -4.55 -5.15
CA ILE A 203 -10.51 -3.78 -6.26
C ILE A 203 -9.38 -3.25 -7.14
N GLY A 204 -8.34 -2.65 -6.53
CA GLY A 204 -7.13 -2.21 -7.20
C GLY A 204 -6.41 -3.36 -7.91
N GLY A 205 -6.34 -4.53 -7.28
CA GLY A 205 -5.74 -5.75 -7.81
C GLY A 205 -6.42 -6.25 -9.07
N LEU A 206 -7.75 -6.34 -9.05
CA LEU A 206 -8.52 -6.71 -10.23
C LEU A 206 -8.35 -5.71 -11.37
N LEU A 207 -8.38 -4.41 -11.08
CA LEU A 207 -8.18 -3.36 -12.08
C LEU A 207 -6.77 -3.40 -12.68
N GLY A 208 -5.74 -3.55 -11.84
CA GLY A 208 -4.35 -3.65 -12.27
C GLY A 208 -4.10 -4.88 -13.13
N ALA A 209 -4.58 -6.04 -12.68
CA ALA A 209 -4.43 -7.28 -13.42
C ALA A 209 -5.15 -7.25 -14.77
N ALA A 210 -6.39 -6.73 -14.80
CA ALA A 210 -7.14 -6.58 -16.04
C ALA A 210 -6.45 -5.61 -17.01
N LEU A 211 -5.98 -4.46 -16.50
CA LEU A 211 -5.32 -3.45 -17.33
C LEU A 211 -4.08 -4.01 -18.04
N VAL A 212 -3.24 -4.73 -17.31
CA VAL A 212 -2.01 -5.31 -17.85
C VAL A 212 -2.31 -6.49 -18.79
N PHE A 213 -3.21 -7.37 -18.38
CA PHE A 213 -3.57 -8.56 -19.18
C PHE A 213 -4.11 -8.18 -20.56
N TYR A 214 -4.88 -7.08 -20.67
CA TYR A 214 -5.43 -6.63 -21.94
C TYR A 214 -4.55 -5.62 -22.69
N VAL A 215 -3.62 -4.94 -22.02
CA VAL A 215 -2.83 -3.85 -22.61
C VAL A 215 -1.37 -3.95 -22.13
N GLU A 216 -0.64 -4.97 -22.56
CA GLU A 216 0.74 -5.22 -22.13
C GLU A 216 1.66 -4.00 -22.31
N SER A 217 1.47 -3.22 -23.37
CA SER A 217 2.26 -1.99 -23.63
C SER A 217 2.11 -0.90 -22.56
N ILE A 218 1.08 -0.96 -21.71
CA ILE A 218 0.90 -0.02 -20.59
C ILE A 218 1.66 -0.45 -19.33
N LEU A 219 2.13 -1.70 -19.27
CA LEU A 219 2.74 -2.28 -18.07
C LEU A 219 3.91 -1.44 -17.52
N PRO A 220 4.88 -0.96 -18.32
CA PRO A 220 5.96 -0.12 -17.80
C PRO A 220 5.43 1.16 -17.15
N PHE A 221 4.45 1.81 -17.79
CA PHE A 221 3.82 3.01 -17.25
C PHE A 221 3.04 2.72 -15.97
N ALA A 222 2.29 1.61 -15.91
CA ALA A 222 1.48 1.24 -14.75
C ALA A 222 2.35 0.93 -13.51
N LEU A 223 3.47 0.22 -13.69
CA LEU A 223 4.43 -0.07 -12.63
C LEU A 223 5.07 1.20 -12.08
N SER A 224 5.58 2.07 -12.96
CA SER A 224 6.18 3.34 -12.54
C SER A 224 5.16 4.29 -11.90
N PHE A 225 3.92 4.33 -12.40
CA PHE A 225 2.80 5.05 -11.78
C PHE A 225 2.54 4.55 -10.35
N ALA A 226 2.43 3.23 -10.15
CA ALA A 226 2.21 2.66 -8.82
C ALA A 226 3.35 3.01 -7.85
N ALA A 227 4.61 2.94 -8.32
CA ALA A 227 5.78 3.33 -7.51
C ALA A 227 5.74 4.81 -7.11
N GLY A 228 5.38 5.70 -8.04
CA GLY A 228 5.27 7.13 -7.76
C GLY A 228 4.18 7.47 -6.75
N ALA A 229 3.03 6.81 -6.87
CA ALA A 229 1.94 6.94 -5.91
C ALA A 229 2.36 6.41 -4.52
N MET A 230 3.03 5.26 -4.46
CA MET A 230 3.50 4.66 -3.21
C MET A 230 4.53 5.55 -2.49
N ILE A 231 5.52 6.08 -3.21
CA ILE A 231 6.52 7.00 -2.64
C ILE A 231 5.86 8.29 -2.13
N PHE A 232 4.86 8.84 -2.83
CA PHE A 232 4.13 10.01 -2.36
C PHE A 232 3.53 9.78 -0.96
N VAL A 233 2.84 8.66 -0.76
CA VAL A 233 2.21 8.38 0.55
C VAL A 233 3.24 8.12 1.64
N VAL A 234 4.31 7.38 1.35
CA VAL A 234 5.37 7.14 2.34
C VAL A 234 5.96 8.46 2.86
N VAL A 235 6.23 9.40 1.96
CA VAL A 235 6.83 10.69 2.29
C VAL A 235 5.85 11.64 2.98
N GLU A 236 4.60 11.71 2.51
CA GLU A 236 3.61 12.66 3.03
C GLU A 236 2.96 12.19 4.34
N GLU A 237 2.84 10.87 4.56
CA GLU A 237 2.02 10.32 5.64
C GLU A 237 2.80 9.40 6.60
N LEU A 238 3.36 8.28 6.11
CA LEU A 238 3.93 7.24 6.99
C LEU A 238 5.19 7.70 7.72
N ILE A 239 6.15 8.31 7.00
CA ILE A 239 7.37 8.81 7.62
C ILE A 239 7.04 9.92 8.65
N PRO A 240 6.24 10.95 8.32
CA PRO A 240 5.83 11.96 9.28
C PRO A 240 5.11 11.38 10.51
N GLU A 241 4.13 10.50 10.34
CA GLU A 241 3.39 9.93 11.49
C GLU A 241 4.29 9.06 12.37
N SER A 242 5.20 8.28 11.79
CA SER A 242 6.16 7.47 12.54
C SER A 242 7.19 8.30 13.32
N HIS A 243 7.44 9.56 12.91
CA HIS A 243 8.38 10.49 13.55
C HIS A 243 7.71 11.45 14.55
N THR A 244 6.52 11.11 15.02
CA THR A 244 5.83 11.89 16.04
C THR A 244 6.18 11.41 17.46
N GLY A 245 6.27 12.36 18.40
CA GLY A 245 6.66 12.10 19.78
C GLY A 245 8.17 12.19 20.00
N LYS A 246 8.68 11.54 21.06
CA LYS A 246 10.10 11.62 21.47
C LYS A 246 10.96 10.44 20.99
N GLU A 247 10.33 9.34 20.61
CA GLU A 247 10.97 8.03 20.38
C GLU A 247 11.01 7.75 18.87
N THR A 248 11.67 8.62 18.10
CA THR A 248 11.69 8.56 16.64
C THR A 248 12.74 7.57 16.11
N GLU A 249 13.75 7.24 16.90
CA GLU A 249 14.81 6.27 16.56
C GLU A 249 14.24 4.90 16.19
N MET A 250 13.17 4.48 16.87
CA MET A 250 12.49 3.22 16.58
C MET A 250 11.80 3.22 15.21
N SER A 251 11.33 4.38 14.72
CA SER A 251 10.85 4.49 13.35
C SER A 251 11.98 4.26 12.35
N THR A 252 13.13 4.91 12.56
CA THR A 252 14.29 4.72 11.67
C THR A 252 14.76 3.27 11.64
N LEU A 253 14.87 2.62 12.81
CA LEU A 253 15.25 1.20 12.89
C LEU A 253 14.21 0.29 12.21
N GLY A 254 12.92 0.58 12.43
CA GLY A 254 11.83 -0.09 11.73
C GLY A 254 11.98 0.03 10.22
N ALA A 255 12.19 1.25 9.71
CA ALA A 255 12.36 1.51 8.28
C ALA A 255 13.56 0.80 7.68
N MET A 256 14.71 0.82 8.37
CA MET A 256 15.89 0.07 7.92
C MET A 256 15.61 -1.44 7.86
N PHE A 257 14.94 -2.00 8.88
CA PHE A 257 14.61 -3.42 8.90
C PHE A 257 13.60 -3.80 7.81
N GLY A 258 12.54 -3.02 7.64
CA GLY A 258 11.54 -3.24 6.59
C GLY A 258 12.14 -3.15 5.19
N PHE A 259 13.00 -2.15 4.95
CA PHE A 259 13.72 -1.99 3.69
C PHE A 259 14.60 -3.20 3.39
N VAL A 260 15.42 -3.64 4.36
CA VAL A 260 16.30 -4.80 4.18
C VAL A 260 15.50 -6.08 3.98
N LEU A 261 14.39 -6.25 4.72
CA LEU A 261 13.53 -7.41 4.56
C LEU A 261 12.95 -7.46 3.15
N MET A 262 12.38 -6.37 2.65
CA MET A 262 11.80 -6.33 1.32
C MET A 262 12.88 -6.50 0.23
N MET A 263 14.03 -5.86 0.38
CA MET A 263 15.17 -6.06 -0.54
C MET A 263 15.62 -7.53 -0.54
N ALA A 264 15.67 -8.20 0.62
CA ALA A 264 16.04 -9.61 0.70
C ALA A 264 14.98 -10.53 0.10
N LEU A 265 13.70 -10.20 0.24
CA LEU A 265 12.61 -10.93 -0.41
C LEU A 265 12.70 -10.79 -1.93
N ASP A 266 12.95 -9.58 -2.44
CA ASP A 266 13.01 -9.30 -3.87
C ASP A 266 14.29 -9.85 -4.51
N VAL A 267 15.47 -9.49 -4.01
CA VAL A 267 16.75 -9.94 -4.58
C VAL A 267 17.03 -11.42 -4.30
N GLY A 268 16.50 -11.97 -3.20
CA GLY A 268 16.78 -13.34 -2.77
C GLY A 268 15.80 -14.40 -3.27
N LEU A 269 14.55 -14.01 -3.56
CA LEU A 269 13.48 -14.93 -3.98
C LEU A 269 12.83 -14.56 -5.32
N GLY A 270 13.10 -13.35 -5.84
CA GLY A 270 12.60 -12.84 -7.12
C GLY A 270 13.61 -13.01 -8.26
#